data_AF-A0A2D6XHH4-F1
#
_entry.id   AF-A0A2D6XHH4-F1
#
_cell.length_a   1.000
_cell.length_b   1.000
_cell.length_c   1.000
_cell.angle_alpha   90.00
_cell.angle_beta   90.00
_cell.angle_gamma   90.00
#
_symmetry.space_group_name_H-M   'P 1'
#
loop_
_entity.id
_entity.type
_entity.pdbx_description
1 polymer ?
#
loop_
_entity_poly.entity_id
_entity_poly.type
_entity_poly.pdbx_seq_one_letter_code
_entity_poly.pdbx_strand_id
1 'polypeptide(L)'
;MKAKKFMACVKKRCRMEIDDFRSVGEVVHEDAEHGPLIFKDNGAKVLAVGHLDWVMNSEPKQTGRWYVGCPQLDDRLGVAVILDLLPSLGIHADILLTDSEELGCSTAEHFVAPKEYNWIFEFDRAGMDTVMYKYHTAELASLLESYHFLVGRGSFTDICELDHLGVAGFNFGTGYHGQHTMACWADIRETLIMAHKFRRFYTDCKDKRFTYVKPPKPKFVRYPKMGFNTLPYRTPASYTSTPVKPVKKKDESNLARARAVYIPGRTDAELMFEFEADPDCIKDWSLAEMQTLIAELYNMGDYDADMIDLLRACRGTDVQLEYPEPDEEDLICMIDQRESAVEVGEIDNVACHSVYCREYYPGDEYTCPHCFAENLNRFSSLHSVDDADLETE
;
A
#
# COMPACT_ATOMS: atom_id res chain seq x y z
N MET A 1 3.39 -1.19 20.67
CA MET A 1 3.28 0.28 20.60
C MET A 1 1.81 0.66 20.50
N LYS A 2 1.33 1.71 21.20
CA LYS A 2 -0.06 2.17 21.06
C LYS A 2 -0.34 2.72 19.65
N ALA A 3 -1.53 2.51 19.09
CA ALA A 3 -1.91 2.93 17.73
C ALA A 3 -1.73 4.44 17.52
N LYS A 4 -2.11 5.26 18.51
CA LYS A 4 -1.91 6.72 18.46
C LYS A 4 -0.44 7.10 18.28
N LYS A 5 0.48 6.36 18.92
CA LYS A 5 1.93 6.60 18.78
C LYS A 5 2.41 6.15 17.40
N PHE A 6 1.94 5.02 16.90
CA PHE A 6 2.31 4.55 15.56
C PHE A 6 1.81 5.50 14.47
N MET A 7 0.56 5.99 14.58
CA MET A 7 0.00 7.00 13.69
C MET A 7 0.85 8.27 13.63
N ALA A 8 1.43 8.69 14.76
CA ALA A 8 2.37 9.82 14.79
C ALA A 8 3.68 9.50 14.05
N CYS A 9 4.18 8.27 14.12
CA CYS A 9 5.33 7.81 13.34
C CYS A 9 5.01 7.82 11.84
N VAL A 10 3.87 7.24 11.40
CA VAL A 10 3.45 7.26 9.99
C VAL A 10 3.42 8.68 9.44
N LYS A 11 2.72 9.57 10.14
CA LYS A 11 2.66 11.00 9.84
C LYS A 11 4.02 11.67 9.76
N LYS A 12 4.96 11.30 10.65
CA LYS A 12 6.32 11.82 10.63
C LYS A 12 7.07 11.33 9.37
N ARG A 13 7.00 10.03 9.04
CA ARG A 13 7.68 9.46 7.88
C ARG A 13 7.13 9.98 6.55
N CYS A 14 5.82 10.20 6.45
CA CYS A 14 5.19 10.77 5.26
C CYS A 14 5.57 12.25 4.98
N ARG A 15 6.04 12.98 6.01
CA ARG A 15 6.49 14.39 5.88
C ARG A 15 8.00 14.54 5.78
N MET A 16 8.74 13.46 6.01
CA MET A 16 10.19 13.53 6.11
C MET A 16 10.77 13.58 4.70
N GLU A 17 11.59 14.59 4.43
CA GLU A 17 12.33 14.68 3.18
C GLU A 17 13.31 13.51 3.06
N ILE A 18 13.65 13.11 1.84
CA ILE A 18 14.54 11.96 1.60
C ILE A 18 15.89 12.14 2.30
N ASP A 19 16.47 13.34 2.27
CA ASP A 19 17.75 13.64 2.91
C ASP A 19 17.74 13.46 4.43
N ASP A 20 16.60 13.63 5.10
CA ASP A 20 16.51 13.43 6.54
C ASP A 20 16.69 11.95 6.92
N PHE A 21 16.40 11.01 6.00
CA PHE A 21 16.63 9.58 6.21
C PHE A 21 18.11 9.20 6.25
N ARG A 22 19.02 10.06 5.79
CA ARG A 22 20.47 9.83 5.92
C ARG A 22 20.91 9.67 7.38
N SER A 23 20.10 10.15 8.33
CA SER A 23 20.32 9.93 9.76
C SER A 23 20.01 8.50 10.24
N VAL A 24 19.33 7.68 9.41
CA VAL A 24 18.93 6.31 9.77
C VAL A 24 20.10 5.33 9.64
N GLY A 25 20.98 5.53 8.67
CA GLY A 25 22.07 4.61 8.32
C GLY A 25 23.19 5.26 7.51
N GLU A 26 24.11 4.46 7.02
CA GLU A 26 25.18 4.87 6.12
C GLU A 26 24.66 4.98 4.67
N VAL A 27 25.02 6.04 3.97
CA VAL A 27 24.76 6.13 2.52
C VAL A 27 25.81 5.29 1.79
N VAL A 28 25.39 4.12 1.29
CA VAL A 28 26.29 3.13 0.66
C VAL A 28 26.39 3.30 -0.86
N HIS A 29 25.42 4.02 -1.44
CA HIS A 29 25.45 4.47 -2.82
C HIS A 29 24.68 5.78 -2.92
N GLU A 30 25.11 6.65 -3.83
CA GLU A 30 24.44 7.92 -4.11
C GLU A 30 24.49 8.17 -5.61
N ASP A 31 23.31 8.19 -6.21
CA ASP A 31 23.12 8.54 -7.61
C ASP A 31 22.55 9.96 -7.70
N ALA A 32 23.14 10.79 -8.56
CA ALA A 32 22.74 12.19 -8.69
C ALA A 32 21.34 12.35 -9.31
N GLU A 33 20.87 11.36 -10.06
CA GLU A 33 19.55 11.29 -10.70
C GLU A 33 18.55 10.51 -9.84
N HIS A 34 18.99 9.44 -9.17
CA HIS A 34 18.11 8.49 -8.50
C HIS A 34 18.08 8.55 -6.97
N GLY A 35 18.93 9.36 -6.34
CA GLY A 35 18.92 9.59 -4.89
C GLY A 35 19.81 8.62 -4.08
N PRO A 36 19.70 8.65 -2.73
CA PRO A 36 20.56 7.88 -1.85
C PRO A 36 20.06 6.45 -1.61
N LEU A 37 21.00 5.50 -1.59
CA LEU A 37 20.80 4.17 -1.04
C LEU A 37 21.36 4.13 0.39
N ILE A 38 20.49 3.95 1.38
CA ILE A 38 20.84 4.07 2.80
C ILE A 38 20.77 2.69 3.46
N PHE A 39 21.88 2.26 4.06
CA PHE A 39 21.98 0.96 4.72
C PHE A 39 22.26 1.12 6.22
N LYS A 40 21.56 0.33 7.04
CA LYS A 40 21.77 0.25 8.48
C LYS A 40 22.00 -1.21 8.90
N ASP A 41 23.23 -1.51 9.30
CA ASP A 41 23.58 -2.79 9.90
C ASP A 41 23.15 -2.82 11.37
N ASN A 42 22.15 -3.64 11.69
CA ASN A 42 21.73 -3.92 13.06
C ASN A 42 22.27 -5.28 13.56
N GLY A 43 23.20 -5.90 12.83
CA GLY A 43 23.74 -7.22 13.11
C GLY A 43 22.77 -8.37 12.81
N ALA A 44 21.68 -8.11 12.09
CA ALA A 44 20.66 -9.13 11.81
C ALA A 44 21.03 -10.00 10.61
N LYS A 45 20.35 -11.15 10.49
CA LYS A 45 20.45 -12.04 9.31
C LYS A 45 19.30 -11.85 8.33
N VAL A 46 18.38 -10.94 8.60
CA VAL A 46 17.24 -10.63 7.73
C VAL A 46 17.37 -9.17 7.33
N LEU A 47 17.13 -8.87 6.05
CA LEU A 47 17.16 -7.52 5.50
C LEU A 47 15.72 -7.03 5.28
N ALA A 48 15.38 -5.90 5.89
CA ALA A 48 14.19 -5.12 5.57
C ALA A 48 14.53 -4.11 4.49
N VAL A 49 13.69 -3.97 3.48
CA VAL A 49 13.84 -3.02 2.38
C VAL A 49 12.59 -2.13 2.33
N GLY A 50 12.73 -0.88 1.90
CA GLY A 50 11.60 0.02 1.64
C GLY A 50 12.05 1.29 0.94
N HIS A 51 11.24 1.81 0.03
CA HIS A 51 11.61 2.96 -0.79
C HIS A 51 11.13 4.30 -0.19
N LEU A 52 11.84 5.35 -0.56
CA LEU A 52 11.66 6.70 -0.02
C LEU A 52 11.01 7.66 -1.01
N ASP A 53 11.05 7.42 -2.30
CA ASP A 53 10.34 8.24 -3.27
C ASP A 53 8.82 8.10 -3.16
N TRP A 54 8.12 8.97 -3.88
CA TRP A 54 6.66 8.99 -3.99
C TRP A 54 6.28 9.57 -5.36
N VAL A 55 5.18 9.12 -5.95
CA VAL A 55 4.65 9.72 -7.19
C VAL A 55 4.10 11.13 -6.96
N MET A 56 3.43 11.34 -5.83
CA MET A 56 2.73 12.58 -5.49
C MET A 56 2.92 12.91 -4.01
N ASN A 57 2.71 14.16 -3.60
CA ASN A 57 2.78 14.54 -2.20
C ASN A 57 1.54 15.31 -1.73
N SER A 58 1.20 15.09 -0.46
CA SER A 58 0.25 15.93 0.27
C SER A 58 0.48 15.81 1.77
N GLU A 59 -0.08 16.75 2.53
CA GLU A 59 -0.04 16.69 3.99
C GLU A 59 -0.87 15.48 4.49
N PRO A 60 -0.32 14.59 5.34
CA PRO A 60 -1.03 13.42 5.82
C PRO A 60 -2.19 13.80 6.75
N LYS A 61 -3.40 13.44 6.33
CA LYS A 61 -4.65 13.73 7.04
C LYS A 61 -5.16 12.48 7.73
N GLN A 62 -5.32 12.53 9.04
CA GLN A 62 -5.96 11.44 9.77
C GLN A 62 -7.47 11.65 9.79
N THR A 63 -8.20 10.63 9.38
CA THR A 63 -9.67 10.59 9.39
C THR A 63 -10.11 9.55 10.41
N GLY A 64 -10.61 10.01 11.56
CA GLY A 64 -10.96 9.13 12.67
C GLY A 64 -9.74 8.50 13.37
N ARG A 65 -9.95 7.40 14.09
CA ARG A 65 -8.92 6.76 14.92
C ARG A 65 -7.92 5.93 14.09
N TRP A 66 -8.40 5.27 13.05
CA TRP A 66 -7.68 4.19 12.37
C TRP A 66 -7.23 4.53 10.96
N TYR A 67 -7.68 5.63 10.37
CA TYR A 67 -7.40 5.94 8.97
C TYR A 67 -6.49 7.15 8.81
N VAL A 68 -5.61 7.08 7.83
CA VAL A 68 -4.75 8.19 7.38
C VAL A 68 -4.76 8.24 5.86
N GLY A 69 -4.84 9.43 5.29
CA GLY A 69 -4.79 9.67 3.85
C GLY A 69 -3.59 10.53 3.46
N CYS A 70 -2.77 10.03 2.55
CA CYS A 70 -1.79 10.77 1.74
C CYS A 70 -1.20 9.88 0.65
N PRO A 71 -0.85 10.43 -0.53
CA PRO A 71 -0.19 9.68 -1.60
C PRO A 71 1.10 8.96 -1.19
N GLN A 72 1.89 9.57 -0.30
CA GLN A 72 3.18 9.02 0.14
C GLN A 72 3.05 7.76 1.00
N LEU A 73 1.85 7.25 1.29
CA LEU A 73 1.72 5.98 2.02
C LEU A 73 2.39 4.83 1.28
N ASP A 74 2.46 4.92 -0.04
CA ASP A 74 3.31 4.12 -0.91
C ASP A 74 4.68 4.80 -1.04
N ASP A 75 5.77 4.34 -0.41
CA ASP A 75 5.84 3.33 0.67
C ASP A 75 6.24 3.94 2.04
N ARG A 76 5.89 5.20 2.32
CA ARG A 76 6.22 5.77 3.66
C ARG A 76 5.47 5.09 4.79
N LEU A 77 4.41 4.32 4.51
CA LEU A 77 3.80 3.44 5.50
C LEU A 77 4.68 2.23 5.83
N GLY A 78 5.22 1.53 4.82
CA GLY A 78 6.17 0.44 5.01
C GLY A 78 7.43 0.86 5.74
N VAL A 79 7.99 2.01 5.35
CA VAL A 79 9.13 2.61 6.04
C VAL A 79 8.80 2.89 7.52
N ALA A 80 7.59 3.38 7.84
CA ALA A 80 7.17 3.54 9.25
C ALA A 80 7.02 2.19 9.97
N VAL A 81 6.53 1.15 9.29
CA VAL A 81 6.48 -0.21 9.86
C VAL A 81 7.89 -0.68 10.21
N ILE A 82 8.82 -0.61 9.26
CA ILE A 82 10.20 -1.09 9.40
C ILE A 82 10.98 -0.32 10.47
N LEU A 83 10.90 1.02 10.47
CA LEU A 83 11.71 1.87 11.34
C LEU A 83 11.13 2.05 12.74
N ASP A 84 9.81 1.98 12.90
CA ASP A 84 9.14 2.34 14.15
C ASP A 84 8.33 1.17 14.75
N LEU A 85 7.49 0.49 13.96
CA LEU A 85 6.60 -0.55 14.49
C LEU A 85 7.34 -1.85 14.83
N LEU A 86 8.07 -2.42 13.87
CA LEU A 86 8.77 -3.71 14.05
C LEU A 86 9.77 -3.68 15.22
N PRO A 87 10.61 -2.63 15.40
CA PRO A 87 11.48 -2.54 16.56
C PRO A 87 10.71 -2.52 17.89
N SER A 88 9.53 -1.89 17.92
CA SER A 88 8.68 -1.87 19.11
C SER A 88 8.05 -3.23 19.45
N LEU A 89 8.08 -4.18 18.51
CA LEU A 89 7.65 -5.57 18.67
C LEU A 89 8.84 -6.52 18.95
N GLY A 90 10.06 -5.98 19.11
CA GLY A 90 11.28 -6.77 19.33
C GLY A 90 11.84 -7.44 18.06
N ILE A 91 11.42 -6.97 16.88
CA ILE A 91 11.91 -7.45 15.60
C ILE A 91 13.07 -6.55 15.17
N HIS A 92 14.24 -7.16 14.90
CA HIS A 92 15.46 -6.45 14.53
C HIS A 92 15.99 -7.00 13.21
N ALA A 93 15.78 -6.28 12.13
CA ALA A 93 16.34 -6.55 10.82
C ALA A 93 17.41 -5.51 10.49
N ASP A 94 18.33 -5.84 9.59
CA ASP A 94 19.10 -4.81 8.91
C ASP A 94 18.14 -4.05 7.99
N ILE A 95 18.46 -2.81 7.66
CA ILE A 95 17.57 -1.95 6.89
C ILE A 95 18.31 -1.46 5.65
N LEU A 96 17.65 -1.54 4.50
CA LEU A 96 18.03 -0.90 3.27
C LEU A 96 16.89 0.04 2.87
N LEU A 97 17.14 1.34 2.81
CA LEU A 97 16.21 2.31 2.27
C LEU A 97 16.66 2.70 0.88
N THR A 98 15.73 2.64 -0.06
CA THR A 98 15.95 2.83 -1.49
C THR A 98 15.24 4.10 -1.96
N ASP A 99 15.43 4.41 -3.23
CA ASP A 99 14.88 5.58 -3.90
C ASP A 99 14.70 5.23 -5.39
N SER A 100 13.87 6.00 -6.10
CA SER A 100 13.48 5.80 -7.50
C SER A 100 12.76 4.48 -7.84
N GLU A 101 12.11 3.82 -6.87
CA GLU A 101 11.26 2.66 -7.13
C GLU A 101 10.09 3.03 -8.04
N GLU A 102 9.47 4.19 -7.81
CA GLU A 102 8.25 4.67 -8.47
C GLU A 102 8.47 4.99 -9.95
N LEU A 103 9.75 5.11 -10.35
CA LEU A 103 10.22 5.29 -11.72
C LEU A 103 10.58 3.95 -12.40
N GLY A 104 10.54 2.84 -11.66
CA GLY A 104 11.04 1.53 -12.06
C GLY A 104 12.57 1.49 -12.17
N CYS A 105 13.28 2.36 -11.42
CA CYS A 105 14.74 2.52 -11.44
C CYS A 105 15.30 2.46 -10.01
N SER A 106 14.86 1.46 -9.25
CA SER A 106 15.22 1.31 -7.84
C SER A 106 16.74 1.27 -7.63
N THR A 107 17.23 2.13 -6.73
CA THR A 107 18.63 2.14 -6.30
C THR A 107 19.05 0.85 -5.58
N ALA A 108 18.12 -0.05 -5.24
CA ALA A 108 18.42 -1.36 -4.66
C ALA A 108 19.35 -2.21 -5.54
N GLU A 109 19.32 -2.03 -6.87
CA GLU A 109 20.20 -2.76 -7.80
C GLU A 109 21.70 -2.53 -7.51
N HIS A 110 22.04 -1.40 -6.87
CA HIS A 110 23.40 -1.02 -6.52
C HIS A 110 23.86 -1.59 -5.16
N PHE A 111 22.99 -2.28 -4.43
CA PHE A 111 23.31 -2.79 -3.10
C PHE A 111 24.33 -3.93 -3.14
N VAL A 112 25.47 -3.71 -2.50
CA VAL A 112 26.49 -4.75 -2.24
C VAL A 112 26.42 -5.14 -0.77
N ALA A 113 25.82 -6.28 -0.49
CA ALA A 113 25.64 -6.74 0.89
C ALA A 113 26.99 -6.99 1.58
N PRO A 114 27.23 -6.46 2.80
CA PRO A 114 28.46 -6.69 3.54
C PRO A 114 28.52 -8.10 4.16
N LYS A 115 27.41 -8.84 4.12
CA LYS A 115 27.26 -10.19 4.70
C LYS A 115 26.15 -10.96 3.99
N GLU A 116 26.06 -12.26 4.29
CA GLU A 116 24.98 -13.10 3.80
C GLU A 116 23.71 -12.94 4.63
N TYR A 117 22.59 -12.68 3.96
CA TYR A 117 21.26 -12.67 4.55
C TYR A 117 20.56 -14.02 4.40
N ASN A 118 19.66 -14.34 5.31
CA ASN A 118 18.82 -15.53 5.31
C ASN A 118 17.62 -15.38 4.35
N TRP A 119 17.04 -14.18 4.30
CA TRP A 119 15.98 -13.75 3.41
C TRP A 119 15.80 -12.24 3.55
N ILE A 120 15.05 -11.66 2.61
CA ILE A 120 14.75 -10.23 2.54
C ILE A 120 13.24 -10.01 2.62
N PHE A 121 12.81 -8.84 3.08
CA PHE A 121 11.40 -8.49 3.06
C PHE A 121 11.15 -6.99 2.89
N GLU A 122 9.96 -6.68 2.40
CA GLU A 122 9.37 -5.35 2.32
C GLU A 122 8.01 -5.35 2.97
N PHE A 123 7.59 -4.16 3.35
CA PHE A 123 6.20 -3.85 3.64
C PHE A 123 5.79 -2.80 2.60
N ASP A 124 5.58 -3.19 1.35
CA ASP A 124 5.36 -2.28 0.22
C ASP A 124 4.23 -2.84 -0.66
N ARG A 125 3.10 -3.15 -0.03
CA ARG A 125 2.00 -3.82 -0.71
C ARG A 125 0.66 -3.30 -0.24
N ALA A 126 -0.15 -2.83 -1.17
CA ALA A 126 -1.53 -2.46 -0.90
C ALA A 126 -2.33 -3.60 -0.24
N GLY A 127 -3.16 -3.28 0.75
CA GLY A 127 -3.98 -4.25 1.47
C GLY A 127 -3.17 -5.24 2.32
N MET A 128 -3.59 -6.51 2.33
CA MET A 128 -3.10 -7.54 3.27
C MET A 128 -2.58 -8.83 2.59
N ASP A 129 -2.39 -8.83 1.27
CA ASP A 129 -1.75 -9.95 0.59
C ASP A 129 -0.22 -9.92 0.74
N THR A 130 0.45 -10.98 0.32
CA THR A 130 1.91 -11.11 0.35
C THR A 130 2.38 -11.64 -0.98
N VAL A 131 3.37 -10.98 -1.57
CA VAL A 131 3.85 -11.26 -2.92
C VAL A 131 5.32 -11.69 -2.87
N MET A 132 5.67 -12.68 -3.69
CA MET A 132 7.04 -13.19 -3.82
C MET A 132 7.67 -12.90 -5.19
N TYR A 133 6.92 -12.34 -6.15
CA TYR A 133 7.40 -12.03 -7.51
C TYR A 133 8.16 -13.21 -8.14
N LYS A 134 9.43 -13.01 -8.50
CA LYS A 134 10.31 -14.04 -9.07
C LYS A 134 10.80 -15.08 -8.07
N TYR A 135 10.64 -14.85 -6.76
CA TYR A 135 11.00 -15.79 -5.69
C TYR A 135 9.94 -16.86 -5.47
N HIS A 136 8.77 -16.74 -6.08
CA HIS A 136 7.63 -17.63 -5.86
C HIS A 136 7.97 -19.10 -6.13
N THR A 137 7.77 -19.95 -5.13
CA THR A 137 7.77 -21.42 -5.23
C THR A 137 6.55 -21.97 -4.52
N ALA A 138 6.15 -23.22 -4.81
CA ALA A 138 5.02 -23.85 -4.13
C ALA A 138 5.31 -24.01 -2.63
N GLU A 139 6.56 -24.33 -2.29
CA GLU A 139 7.02 -24.51 -0.92
C GLU A 139 6.95 -23.21 -0.11
N LEU A 140 7.38 -22.09 -0.69
CA LEU A 140 7.29 -20.79 -0.02
C LEU A 140 5.85 -20.27 0.07
N ALA A 141 5.02 -20.53 -0.94
CA ALA A 141 3.60 -20.21 -0.87
C ALA A 141 2.92 -20.96 0.28
N SER A 142 3.11 -22.29 0.36
CA SER A 142 2.57 -23.09 1.46
C SER A 142 3.13 -22.69 2.82
N LEU A 143 4.40 -22.26 2.89
CA LEU A 143 4.96 -21.70 4.11
C LEU A 143 4.20 -20.43 4.54
N LEU A 144 4.03 -19.45 3.66
CA LEU A 144 3.30 -18.22 3.96
C LEU A 144 1.84 -18.48 4.37
N GLU A 145 1.16 -19.38 3.66
CA GLU A 145 -0.22 -19.80 3.97
C GLU A 145 -0.30 -20.45 5.36
N SER A 146 0.72 -21.19 5.80
CA SER A 146 0.77 -21.76 7.16
C SER A 146 0.87 -20.70 8.28
N TYR A 147 1.25 -19.46 7.92
CA TYR A 147 1.20 -18.29 8.79
C TYR A 147 0.00 -17.37 8.47
N HIS A 148 -0.99 -17.86 7.73
CA HIS A 148 -2.22 -17.16 7.35
C HIS A 148 -1.99 -15.88 6.54
N PHE A 149 -0.92 -15.85 5.74
CA PHE A 149 -0.76 -14.84 4.70
C PHE A 149 -1.53 -15.24 3.45
N LEU A 150 -2.19 -14.27 2.82
CA LEU A 150 -2.81 -14.46 1.52
C LEU A 150 -1.74 -14.28 0.44
N VAL A 151 -1.47 -15.29 -0.38
CA VAL A 151 -0.45 -15.20 -1.42
C VAL A 151 -1.04 -14.50 -2.65
N GLY A 152 -0.48 -13.33 -2.97
CA GLY A 152 -0.92 -12.46 -4.06
C GLY A 152 -0.08 -12.59 -5.33
N ARG A 153 -0.30 -11.65 -6.25
CA ARG A 153 0.52 -11.44 -7.45
C ARG A 153 0.86 -9.97 -7.59
N GLY A 154 2.11 -9.69 -7.94
CA GLY A 154 2.61 -8.35 -8.22
C GLY A 154 3.53 -8.35 -9.44
N SER A 155 3.87 -7.14 -9.90
CA SER A 155 4.68 -6.90 -11.10
C SER A 155 6.12 -6.51 -10.79
N PHE A 156 6.32 -5.65 -9.80
CA PHE A 156 7.61 -5.05 -9.45
C PHE A 156 7.62 -4.55 -7.99
N THR A 157 8.82 -4.33 -7.44
CA THR A 157 9.18 -3.69 -6.15
C THR A 157 10.71 -3.76 -6.00
N ASP A 158 11.33 -3.09 -5.02
CA ASP A 158 12.79 -3.07 -4.84
C ASP A 158 13.41 -4.45 -4.63
N ILE A 159 12.76 -5.38 -3.88
CA ILE A 159 13.30 -6.74 -3.72
C ILE A 159 13.48 -7.46 -5.06
N CYS A 160 12.83 -7.01 -6.14
CA CYS A 160 13.09 -7.55 -7.47
C CYS A 160 14.50 -7.23 -7.96
N GLU A 161 15.20 -6.21 -7.45
CA GLU A 161 16.57 -5.91 -7.86
C GLU A 161 17.64 -6.56 -6.98
N LEU A 162 17.23 -7.32 -5.96
CA LEU A 162 18.12 -7.95 -4.98
C LEU A 162 18.38 -9.46 -5.20
N ASP A 163 18.15 -9.95 -6.42
CA ASP A 163 18.22 -11.40 -6.70
C ASP A 163 19.64 -11.98 -6.67
N HIS A 164 20.65 -11.12 -6.83
CA HIS A 164 22.07 -11.46 -6.69
C HIS A 164 22.45 -11.84 -5.26
N LEU A 165 21.65 -11.51 -4.25
CA LEU A 165 21.86 -11.94 -2.87
C LEU A 165 21.61 -13.45 -2.67
N GLY A 166 21.00 -14.12 -3.65
CA GLY A 166 20.80 -15.58 -3.64
C GLY A 166 19.80 -16.07 -2.58
N VAL A 167 18.96 -15.18 -2.06
CA VAL A 167 17.89 -15.50 -1.11
C VAL A 167 16.53 -15.02 -1.58
N ALA A 168 15.47 -15.62 -1.04
CA ALA A 168 14.10 -15.26 -1.35
C ALA A 168 13.69 -13.95 -0.67
N GLY A 169 12.83 -13.20 -1.35
CA GLY A 169 12.19 -12.00 -0.84
C GLY A 169 10.67 -12.13 -0.74
N PHE A 170 10.10 -11.40 0.23
CA PHE A 170 8.67 -11.34 0.50
C PHE A 170 8.24 -9.88 0.67
N ASN A 171 7.24 -9.44 -0.08
CA ASN A 171 6.64 -8.12 0.10
C ASN A 171 5.27 -8.30 0.75
N PHE A 172 5.15 -7.80 1.99
CA PHE A 172 3.98 -7.96 2.85
C PHE A 172 3.05 -6.76 2.75
N GLY A 173 1.74 -7.02 2.76
CA GLY A 173 0.70 -6.02 2.84
C GLY A 173 0.89 -5.04 4.00
N THR A 174 0.75 -3.74 3.71
CA THR A 174 0.84 -2.63 4.67
C THR A 174 -0.51 -2.09 5.10
N GLY A 175 -1.57 -2.37 4.34
CA GLY A 175 -2.90 -1.83 4.56
C GLY A 175 -3.16 -0.45 3.95
N TYR A 176 -2.27 0.06 3.07
CA TYR A 176 -2.63 1.20 2.21
C TYR A 176 -3.46 0.75 1.00
N HIS A 177 -4.20 1.69 0.42
CA HIS A 177 -5.11 1.49 -0.70
C HIS A 177 -5.13 2.73 -1.58
N GLY A 178 -5.45 2.56 -2.87
CA GLY A 178 -5.55 3.69 -3.81
C GLY A 178 -4.23 4.38 -4.07
N GLN A 179 -3.13 3.61 -4.04
CA GLN A 179 -1.80 4.09 -4.30
C GLN A 179 -1.67 4.78 -5.66
N HIS A 180 -0.68 5.67 -5.78
CA HIS A 180 -0.45 6.53 -6.95
C HIS A 180 -1.64 7.45 -7.27
N THR A 181 -2.47 7.76 -6.27
CA THR A 181 -3.56 8.73 -6.38
C THR A 181 -3.57 9.70 -5.19
N MET A 182 -4.16 10.88 -5.40
CA MET A 182 -4.43 11.84 -4.32
C MET A 182 -5.38 11.30 -3.23
N ALA A 183 -6.10 10.21 -3.52
CA ALA A 183 -7.02 9.56 -2.61
C ALA A 183 -6.40 8.36 -1.88
N CYS A 184 -5.07 8.19 -1.92
CA CYS A 184 -4.40 7.12 -1.20
C CYS A 184 -4.65 7.21 0.31
N TRP A 185 -4.99 6.09 0.93
CA TRP A 185 -5.31 5.99 2.35
C TRP A 185 -4.88 4.66 2.93
N ALA A 186 -4.75 4.58 4.24
CA ALA A 186 -4.44 3.34 4.94
C ALA A 186 -5.36 3.10 6.13
N ASP A 187 -5.72 1.84 6.34
CA ASP A 187 -6.29 1.34 7.58
C ASP A 187 -5.16 0.83 8.47
N ILE A 188 -4.87 1.56 9.55
CA ILE A 188 -3.83 1.16 10.49
C ILE A 188 -4.13 -0.17 11.18
N ARG A 189 -5.40 -0.60 11.25
CA ARG A 189 -5.74 -1.93 11.78
C ARG A 189 -5.19 -3.04 10.89
N GLU A 190 -5.27 -2.89 9.55
CA GLU A 190 -4.69 -3.83 8.60
C GLU A 190 -3.16 -3.88 8.78
N THR A 191 -2.51 -2.73 8.91
CA THR A 191 -1.06 -2.65 9.18
C THR A 191 -0.68 -3.42 10.45
N LEU A 192 -1.44 -3.22 11.54
CA LEU A 192 -1.18 -3.87 12.83
C LEU A 192 -1.41 -5.39 12.76
N ILE A 193 -2.47 -5.84 12.06
CA ILE A 193 -2.74 -7.26 11.81
C ILE A 193 -1.57 -7.89 11.03
N MET A 194 -1.11 -7.23 9.97
CA MET A 194 0.00 -7.72 9.15
C MET A 194 1.31 -7.77 9.93
N ALA A 195 1.62 -6.73 10.72
CA ALA A 195 2.79 -6.73 11.59
C ALA A 195 2.74 -7.84 12.65
N HIS A 196 1.56 -8.16 13.20
CA HIS A 196 1.39 -9.27 14.15
C HIS A 196 1.62 -10.64 13.48
N LYS A 197 1.02 -10.89 12.31
CA LYS A 197 1.30 -12.12 11.52
C LYS A 197 2.79 -12.24 11.23
N PHE A 198 3.39 -11.14 10.77
CA PHE A 198 4.80 -11.07 10.46
C PHE A 198 5.69 -11.34 11.68
N ARG A 199 5.32 -10.87 12.88
CA ARG A 199 6.07 -11.17 14.11
C ARG A 199 6.19 -12.68 14.36
N ARG A 200 5.11 -13.45 14.17
CA ARG A 200 5.13 -14.92 14.30
C ARG A 200 6.07 -15.54 13.26
N PHE A 201 5.89 -15.17 11.99
CA PHE A 201 6.72 -15.65 10.89
C PHE A 201 8.20 -15.33 11.10
N TYR A 202 8.53 -14.09 11.42
CA TYR A 202 9.87 -13.62 11.70
C TYR A 202 10.52 -14.39 12.86
N THR A 203 9.80 -14.58 13.96
CA THR A 203 10.31 -15.30 15.14
C THR A 203 10.76 -16.71 14.78
N ASP A 204 9.97 -17.42 13.98
CA ASP A 204 10.22 -18.82 13.61
C ASP A 204 11.20 -18.96 12.43
N CYS A 205 11.35 -17.93 11.60
CA CYS A 205 12.05 -18.02 10.32
C CYS A 205 13.30 -17.13 10.21
N LYS A 206 13.57 -16.21 11.13
CA LYS A 206 14.75 -15.33 11.07
C LYS A 206 16.09 -16.07 10.95
N ASP A 207 16.17 -17.29 11.47
CA ASP A 207 17.37 -18.14 11.42
C ASP A 207 17.36 -19.17 10.27
N LYS A 208 16.28 -19.23 9.48
CA LYS A 208 16.16 -20.11 8.31
C LYS A 208 16.59 -19.37 7.06
N ARG A 209 17.43 -20.00 6.23
CA ARG A 209 17.81 -19.44 4.92
C ARG A 209 16.83 -19.91 3.86
N PHE A 210 16.17 -18.98 3.17
CA PHE A 210 15.34 -19.27 2.01
C PHE A 210 16.16 -18.95 0.76
N THR A 211 16.65 -19.98 0.08
CA THR A 211 17.54 -19.80 -1.06
C THR A 211 16.75 -19.45 -2.31
N TYR A 212 17.23 -18.46 -3.06
CA TYR A 212 16.74 -18.18 -4.40
C TYR A 212 17.68 -18.76 -5.44
N VAL A 213 17.13 -19.56 -6.36
CA VAL A 213 17.84 -20.04 -7.54
C VAL A 213 17.16 -19.45 -8.75
N LYS A 214 17.86 -18.55 -9.44
CA LYS A 214 17.36 -17.92 -10.67
C LYS A 214 16.95 -19.01 -11.66
N PRO A 215 15.68 -19.02 -12.12
CA PRO A 215 15.25 -20.03 -13.07
C PRO A 215 16.06 -19.89 -14.35
N PRO A 216 16.36 -21.01 -15.04
CA PRO A 216 17.06 -20.94 -16.32
C PRO A 216 16.26 -20.05 -17.26
N LYS A 217 16.95 -19.15 -17.99
CA LYS A 217 16.30 -18.30 -18.99
C LYS A 217 15.44 -19.20 -19.89
N PRO A 218 14.14 -18.91 -20.06
CA PRO A 218 13.31 -19.71 -20.94
C PRO A 218 14.00 -19.75 -22.30
N LYS A 219 14.26 -20.96 -22.80
CA LYS A 219 14.75 -21.11 -24.16
C LYS A 219 13.64 -20.56 -25.03
N PHE A 220 13.83 -19.36 -25.59
CA PHE A 220 12.93 -18.84 -26.60
C PHE A 220 12.87 -19.89 -27.70
N VAL A 221 11.79 -20.67 -27.71
CA VAL A 221 11.48 -21.53 -28.84
C VAL A 221 11.27 -20.54 -29.96
N ARG A 222 12.25 -20.42 -30.86
CA ARG A 222 12.05 -19.72 -32.12
C ARG A 222 10.88 -20.43 -32.76
N TYR A 223 9.69 -19.85 -32.65
CA TYR A 223 8.56 -20.32 -33.44
C TYR A 223 9.06 -20.33 -34.89
N PRO A 224 8.99 -21.47 -35.59
CA PRO A 224 9.33 -21.49 -37.00
C PRO A 224 8.55 -20.35 -37.62
N LYS A 225 9.23 -19.45 -38.35
CA LYS A 225 8.60 -18.29 -39.01
C LYS A 225 7.35 -18.82 -39.70
N MET A 226 6.17 -18.63 -39.10
CA MET A 226 4.93 -18.91 -39.79
C MET A 226 4.95 -17.90 -40.92
N GLY A 227 5.16 -18.40 -42.13
CA GLY A 227 5.20 -17.55 -43.30
C GLY A 227 3.88 -16.78 -43.34
N PHE A 228 3.93 -15.49 -43.02
CA PHE A 228 2.88 -14.53 -43.31
C PHE A 228 2.77 -14.29 -44.83
N ASN A 229 3.04 -15.31 -45.64
CA ASN A 229 2.76 -15.30 -47.05
C ASN A 229 1.35 -15.86 -47.23
N THR A 230 0.45 -14.96 -47.64
CA THR A 230 -0.84 -15.22 -48.27
C THR A 230 -1.91 -15.88 -47.40
N LEU A 231 -2.39 -15.19 -46.38
CA LEU A 231 -3.83 -15.26 -46.10
C LEU A 231 -4.52 -14.27 -47.04
N PRO A 232 -5.43 -14.71 -47.93
CA PRO A 232 -6.16 -13.79 -48.79
C PRO A 232 -6.95 -12.83 -47.90
N TYR A 233 -6.77 -11.54 -48.15
CA TYR A 233 -7.55 -10.46 -47.56
C TYR A 233 -9.03 -10.70 -47.90
N ARG A 234 -9.78 -11.39 -47.02
CA ARG A 234 -11.23 -11.50 -47.15
C ARG A 234 -11.79 -10.12 -46.80
N THR A 235 -12.26 -9.41 -47.82
CA THR A 235 -13.15 -8.25 -47.65
C THR A 235 -14.30 -8.62 -46.71
N PRO A 236 -14.69 -7.74 -45.77
CA PRO A 236 -15.76 -8.05 -44.81
C PRO A 236 -17.07 -8.26 -45.56
N ALA A 237 -17.54 -9.50 -45.63
CA ALA A 237 -18.94 -9.76 -45.93
C ALA A 237 -19.76 -9.30 -44.72
N SER A 238 -20.79 -8.50 -44.99
CA SER A 238 -21.76 -7.96 -44.05
C SER A 238 -22.11 -8.94 -42.92
N TYR A 239 -21.76 -8.59 -41.69
CA TYR A 239 -22.27 -9.24 -40.50
C TYR A 239 -23.78 -8.94 -40.39
N THR A 240 -24.61 -9.94 -40.72
CA THR A 240 -25.98 -9.96 -40.22
C THR A 240 -25.92 -10.41 -38.76
N SER A 241 -26.39 -9.54 -37.87
CA SER A 241 -26.44 -9.77 -36.43
C SER A 241 -27.33 -10.97 -36.11
N THR A 242 -26.74 -12.10 -35.73
CA THR A 242 -27.47 -13.14 -35.00
C THR A 242 -27.74 -12.65 -33.57
N PRO A 243 -28.99 -12.71 -33.09
CA PRO A 243 -29.32 -12.25 -31.75
C PRO A 243 -28.64 -13.15 -30.71
N VAL A 244 -27.79 -12.54 -29.88
CA VAL A 244 -27.17 -13.17 -28.72
C VAL A 244 -28.27 -13.58 -27.75
N LYS A 245 -28.34 -14.87 -27.41
CA LYS A 245 -29.28 -15.36 -26.38
C LYS A 245 -28.95 -14.72 -25.03
N PRO A 246 -29.93 -14.26 -24.26
CA PRO A 246 -29.69 -13.64 -22.96
C PRO A 246 -29.04 -14.67 -22.01
N VAL A 247 -27.90 -14.28 -21.46
CA VAL A 247 -27.23 -15.01 -20.38
C VAL A 247 -28.13 -14.98 -19.16
N LYS A 248 -28.35 -16.14 -18.53
CA LYS A 248 -29.19 -16.27 -17.33
C LYS A 248 -28.52 -15.51 -16.17
N LYS A 249 -29.28 -14.62 -15.52
CA LYS A 249 -28.92 -13.88 -14.29
C LYS A 249 -28.67 -14.83 -13.10
N LYS A 250 -27.51 -15.47 -13.00
CA LYS A 250 -27.19 -16.24 -11.79
C LYS A 250 -25.79 -16.02 -11.18
N ASP A 251 -24.93 -15.20 -11.77
CA ASP A 251 -23.58 -14.96 -11.24
C ASP A 251 -23.28 -13.46 -11.05
N GLU A 252 -24.20 -12.71 -10.43
CA GLU A 252 -23.96 -11.31 -9.99
C GLU A 252 -23.62 -11.19 -8.49
N SER A 253 -23.50 -12.30 -7.74
CA SER A 253 -23.35 -12.23 -6.28
C SER A 253 -21.93 -11.99 -5.75
N ASN A 254 -20.90 -11.98 -6.60
CA ASN A 254 -19.50 -11.85 -6.15
C ASN A 254 -18.80 -10.56 -6.66
N LEU A 255 -19.59 -9.55 -7.03
CA LEU A 255 -19.09 -8.26 -7.54
C LEU A 255 -19.68 -7.07 -6.76
N ALA A 256 -19.71 -7.17 -5.44
CA ALA A 256 -19.76 -5.99 -4.57
C ALA A 256 -18.36 -5.37 -4.52
N ARG A 257 -17.97 -4.67 -5.59
CA ARG A 257 -16.76 -3.85 -5.64
C ARG A 257 -17.14 -2.42 -5.29
N ALA A 258 -16.36 -1.81 -4.39
CA ALA A 258 -16.46 -0.41 -3.99
C ALA A 258 -16.84 0.50 -5.18
N ARG A 259 -18.00 1.15 -5.07
CA ARG A 259 -18.41 2.20 -6.01
C ARG A 259 -18.08 3.55 -5.38
N ALA A 260 -17.09 4.24 -5.92
CA ALA A 260 -17.05 5.68 -5.79
C ALA A 260 -18.28 6.26 -6.52
N VAL A 261 -19.29 6.71 -5.77
CA VAL A 261 -20.42 7.44 -6.35
C VAL A 261 -20.01 8.90 -6.45
N TYR A 262 -19.60 9.32 -7.64
CA TYR A 262 -19.47 10.74 -7.94
C TYR A 262 -20.87 11.39 -7.92
N ILE A 263 -21.12 12.25 -6.94
CA ILE A 263 -22.33 13.07 -6.86
C ILE A 263 -21.97 14.47 -7.35
N PRO A 264 -22.42 14.90 -8.53
CA PRO A 264 -22.15 16.24 -9.04
C PRO A 264 -22.69 17.31 -8.07
N GLY A 265 -21.83 18.23 -7.63
CA GLY A 265 -22.21 19.40 -6.84
C GLY A 265 -21.80 19.40 -5.36
N ARG A 266 -21.09 18.38 -4.87
CA ARG A 266 -20.46 18.44 -3.53
C ARG A 266 -19.00 18.86 -3.62
N THR A 267 -18.58 19.72 -2.69
CA THR A 267 -17.18 20.16 -2.57
C THR A 267 -16.31 19.02 -2.02
N ASP A 268 -15.01 19.01 -2.35
CA ASP A 268 -14.04 17.96 -1.97
C ASP A 268 -13.97 17.66 -0.45
N ALA A 269 -14.53 18.52 0.40
CA ALA A 269 -14.61 18.33 1.84
C ALA A 269 -15.71 17.36 2.32
N GLU A 270 -16.64 16.92 1.45
CA GLU A 270 -17.83 16.15 1.85
C GLU A 270 -17.90 14.71 1.30
N LEU A 271 -16.80 14.19 0.72
CA LEU A 271 -16.66 12.77 0.38
C LEU A 271 -16.44 11.95 1.66
N MET A 272 -17.50 11.81 2.46
CA MET A 272 -17.58 10.84 3.54
C MET A 272 -17.83 9.46 2.92
N PHE A 273 -16.79 8.62 2.93
CA PHE A 273 -16.89 7.23 2.53
C PHE A 273 -17.42 6.40 3.70
N GLU A 274 -18.56 5.73 3.51
CA GLU A 274 -18.94 4.59 4.36
C GLU A 274 -18.14 3.37 3.89
N PHE A 275 -17.28 2.83 4.76
CA PHE A 275 -16.43 1.68 4.45
C PHE A 275 -16.94 0.44 5.18
N GLU A 276 -17.21 -0.63 4.43
CA GLU A 276 -17.34 -1.99 4.96
C GLU A 276 -15.98 -2.68 4.79
N ALA A 277 -15.37 -3.14 5.89
CA ALA A 277 -14.18 -3.98 5.84
C ALA A 277 -14.50 -5.31 5.13
N ASP A 278 -13.54 -5.88 4.38
CA ASP A 278 -13.71 -7.20 3.77
C ASP A 278 -13.71 -8.30 4.86
N PRO A 279 -14.88 -8.91 5.15
CA PRO A 279 -14.98 -9.89 6.23
C PRO A 279 -14.27 -11.20 5.90
N ASP A 280 -13.86 -11.46 4.65
CA ASP A 280 -13.27 -12.74 4.23
C ASP A 280 -11.83 -12.94 4.73
N CYS A 281 -11.10 -11.88 5.08
CA CYS A 281 -9.68 -11.96 5.43
C CYS A 281 -9.36 -12.64 6.79
N ILE A 282 -10.38 -12.85 7.64
CA ILE A 282 -10.23 -13.44 8.99
C ILE A 282 -11.15 -14.68 9.19
N LYS A 283 -11.90 -15.10 8.17
CA LYS A 283 -12.88 -16.21 8.30
C LYS A 283 -12.26 -17.54 8.74
N ASP A 284 -10.99 -17.76 8.39
CA ASP A 284 -10.29 -19.02 8.65
C ASP A 284 -9.49 -19.04 9.96
N TRP A 285 -9.52 -17.97 10.77
CA TRP A 285 -8.81 -17.97 12.04
C TRP A 285 -9.53 -18.82 13.08
N SER A 286 -8.77 -19.58 13.87
CA SER A 286 -9.33 -20.30 15.00
C SER A 286 -9.77 -19.31 16.10
N LEU A 287 -10.74 -19.71 16.93
CA LEU A 287 -11.19 -18.90 18.08
C LEU A 287 -10.01 -18.56 19.01
N ALA A 288 -9.07 -19.49 19.21
CA ALA A 288 -7.89 -19.27 20.04
C ALA A 288 -6.96 -18.19 19.46
N GLU A 289 -6.82 -18.13 18.14
CA GLU A 289 -6.00 -17.10 17.48
C GLU A 289 -6.64 -15.74 17.52
N MET A 290 -7.96 -15.66 17.30
CA MET A 290 -8.70 -14.42 17.51
C MET A 290 -8.63 -13.97 18.97
N GLN A 291 -8.82 -14.87 19.93
CA GLN A 291 -8.69 -14.57 21.36
C GLN A 291 -7.28 -14.12 21.72
N THR A 292 -6.25 -14.71 21.11
CA THR A 292 -4.86 -14.28 21.29
C THR A 292 -4.65 -12.88 20.73
N LEU A 293 -5.12 -12.60 19.50
CA LEU A 293 -5.03 -11.27 18.90
C LEU A 293 -5.81 -10.24 19.73
N ILE A 294 -7.03 -10.57 20.15
CA ILE A 294 -7.88 -9.75 21.01
C ILE A 294 -7.16 -9.45 22.33
N ALA A 295 -6.61 -10.47 22.99
CA ALA A 295 -5.89 -10.33 24.26
C ALA A 295 -4.60 -9.52 24.09
N GLU A 296 -3.88 -9.70 22.98
CA GLU A 296 -2.69 -8.90 22.69
C GLU A 296 -3.05 -7.44 22.40
N LEU A 297 -4.09 -7.18 21.62
CA LEU A 297 -4.59 -5.83 21.34
C LEU A 297 -5.17 -5.18 22.61
N TYR A 298 -5.77 -5.98 23.50
CA TYR A 298 -6.17 -5.58 24.85
C TYR A 298 -4.97 -5.14 25.68
N ASN A 299 -3.94 -5.99 25.75
CA ASN A 299 -2.70 -5.72 26.49
C ASN A 299 -1.90 -4.54 25.91
N MET A 300 -2.07 -4.22 24.63
CA MET A 300 -1.49 -3.03 24.00
C MET A 300 -2.21 -1.73 24.40
N GLY A 301 -3.35 -1.82 25.10
CA GLY A 301 -4.18 -0.67 25.44
C GLY A 301 -4.84 -0.03 24.22
N ASP A 302 -4.96 -0.79 23.12
CA ASP A 302 -5.58 -0.37 21.86
C ASP A 302 -6.96 -1.02 21.66
N TYR A 303 -7.53 -1.56 22.74
CA TYR A 303 -8.85 -2.16 22.78
C TYR A 303 -9.97 -1.14 22.55
N ASP A 304 -10.88 -1.43 21.63
CA ASP A 304 -12.13 -0.68 21.47
C ASP A 304 -13.23 -1.60 20.93
N ALA A 305 -14.49 -1.27 21.23
CA ALA A 305 -15.68 -1.99 20.79
C ALA A 305 -15.71 -2.17 19.27
N ASP A 306 -15.25 -1.18 18.50
CA ASP A 306 -15.16 -1.21 17.04
C ASP A 306 -14.33 -2.38 16.50
N MET A 307 -13.32 -2.80 17.25
CA MET A 307 -12.41 -3.85 16.84
C MET A 307 -12.96 -5.24 17.18
N ILE A 308 -13.72 -5.34 18.27
CA ILE A 308 -14.56 -6.52 18.57
C ILE A 308 -15.63 -6.65 17.49
N ASP A 309 -16.25 -5.54 17.08
CA ASP A 309 -17.30 -5.56 16.06
C ASP A 309 -16.72 -5.90 14.67
N LEU A 310 -15.50 -5.47 14.35
CA LEU A 310 -14.77 -5.95 13.18
C LEU A 310 -14.54 -7.48 13.24
N LEU A 311 -14.09 -7.99 14.38
CA LEU A 311 -13.85 -9.43 14.57
C LEU A 311 -15.16 -10.25 14.59
N ARG A 312 -16.25 -9.70 15.13
CA ARG A 312 -17.61 -10.28 15.09
C ARG A 312 -18.17 -10.28 13.67
N ALA A 313 -18.02 -9.18 12.94
CA ALA A 313 -18.46 -9.04 11.56
C ALA A 313 -17.77 -10.05 10.63
N CYS A 314 -16.47 -10.30 10.84
CA CYS A 314 -15.72 -11.31 10.08
C CYS A 314 -16.27 -12.74 10.28
N ARG A 315 -16.93 -13.03 11.40
CA ARG A 315 -17.37 -14.38 11.76
C ARG A 315 -18.87 -14.63 11.66
N GLY A 316 -19.68 -13.59 11.46
CA GLY A 316 -21.14 -13.69 11.35
C GLY A 316 -21.82 -14.40 12.53
N THR A 317 -21.24 -14.36 13.74
CA THR A 317 -21.73 -15.12 14.90
C THR A 317 -21.68 -14.33 16.22
N ASP A 318 -22.71 -14.53 17.06
CA ASP A 318 -22.77 -14.10 18.47
C ASP A 318 -21.81 -14.95 19.32
N VAL A 319 -20.52 -14.63 19.32
CA VAL A 319 -19.54 -15.26 20.21
C VAL A 319 -19.53 -14.51 21.55
N GLN A 320 -19.90 -15.20 22.63
CA GLN A 320 -19.68 -14.73 24.00
C GLN A 320 -18.19 -14.88 24.33
N LEU A 321 -17.47 -13.76 24.37
CA LEU A 321 -16.09 -13.72 24.84
C LEU A 321 -16.10 -13.61 26.37
N GLU A 322 -15.38 -14.50 27.06
CA GLU A 322 -15.08 -14.35 28.48
C GLU A 322 -13.91 -13.36 28.63
N TYR A 323 -14.15 -12.25 29.33
CA TYR A 323 -13.15 -11.21 29.58
C TYR A 323 -12.54 -11.41 30.96
N PRO A 324 -11.25 -11.08 31.15
CA PRO A 324 -10.77 -10.77 32.50
C PRO A 324 -11.53 -9.55 33.02
N GLU A 325 -12.06 -9.60 34.24
CA GLU A 325 -12.72 -8.42 34.84
C GLU A 325 -11.71 -7.27 34.92
N PRO A 326 -12.07 -6.06 34.42
CA PRO A 326 -11.19 -4.89 34.55
C PRO A 326 -10.99 -4.58 36.04
N ASP A 327 -9.79 -4.14 36.39
CA ASP A 327 -9.52 -3.71 37.76
C ASP A 327 -10.23 -2.37 38.06
N GLU A 328 -10.36 -2.02 39.34
CA GLU A 328 -11.05 -0.80 39.77
C GLU A 328 -10.38 0.49 39.23
N GLU A 329 -9.09 0.46 38.87
CA GLU A 329 -8.39 1.64 38.33
C GLU A 329 -8.81 1.92 36.87
N ASP A 330 -9.02 0.87 36.07
CA ASP A 330 -9.53 0.99 34.70
C ASP A 330 -10.97 1.54 34.63
N LEU A 331 -11.83 1.14 35.58
CA LEU A 331 -13.20 1.64 35.70
C LEU A 331 -13.27 3.13 36.02
N ILE A 332 -12.36 3.63 36.86
CA ILE A 332 -12.30 5.06 37.24
C ILE A 332 -11.88 5.92 36.04
N CYS A 333 -10.94 5.45 35.21
CA CYS A 333 -10.51 6.18 34.02
C CYS A 333 -11.60 6.29 32.93
N MET A 334 -12.51 5.31 32.86
CA MET A 334 -13.62 5.30 31.89
C MET A 334 -14.78 6.23 32.29
N ILE A 335 -15.00 6.45 33.59
CA ILE A 335 -16.05 7.35 34.09
C ILE A 335 -15.65 8.82 33.87
N ASP A 336 -14.38 9.16 34.11
CA ASP A 336 -13.85 10.53 34.03
C ASP A 336 -13.85 11.11 32.59
N GLN A 337 -13.72 10.23 31.58
CA GLN A 337 -13.79 10.61 30.17
C GLN A 337 -15.21 10.88 29.64
N ARG A 338 -16.25 10.39 30.34
CA ARG A 338 -17.65 10.62 29.95
C ARG A 338 -18.18 11.96 30.45
N GLU A 339 -17.73 12.42 31.61
CA GLU A 339 -18.20 13.69 32.19
C GLU A 339 -17.56 14.91 31.49
N SER A 340 -16.37 14.75 30.92
CA SER A 340 -15.65 15.82 30.20
C SER A 340 -16.17 16.08 28.77
N ALA A 341 -17.02 15.21 28.21
CA ALA A 341 -17.57 15.34 26.86
C ALA A 341 -18.92 16.08 26.78
N VAL A 342 -19.54 16.43 27.92
CA VAL A 342 -20.89 17.04 27.96
C VAL A 342 -20.85 18.58 28.00
N GLU A 343 -19.70 19.21 28.26
CA GLU A 343 -19.57 20.67 28.39
C GLU A 343 -18.69 21.32 27.32
N VAL A 344 -19.06 21.33 26.04
CA VAL A 344 -18.70 22.47 25.16
C VAL A 344 -19.77 22.67 24.08
N GLY A 345 -20.55 23.73 24.24
CA GLY A 345 -21.57 24.17 23.29
C GLY A 345 -21.05 25.11 22.19
N GLU A 346 -21.81 25.14 21.11
CA GLU A 346 -22.02 26.17 20.08
C GLU A 346 -21.07 27.38 20.02
N ILE A 347 -20.41 27.58 18.86
CA ILE A 347 -20.13 28.92 18.31
C ILE A 347 -20.34 28.91 16.78
N ASP A 348 -21.03 29.95 16.34
CA ASP A 348 -21.52 30.25 15.00
C ASP A 348 -20.48 30.96 14.08
N ASN A 349 -20.86 31.07 12.81
CA ASN A 349 -20.13 31.54 11.61
C ASN A 349 -19.37 32.90 11.68
N VAL A 350 -18.38 33.05 10.77
CA VAL A 350 -18.23 34.13 9.73
C VAL A 350 -16.77 34.59 9.48
N ALA A 351 -16.36 34.46 8.19
CA ALA A 351 -15.40 35.22 7.36
C ALA A 351 -13.90 35.37 7.72
N CYS A 352 -13.01 35.03 6.77
CA CYS A 352 -12.26 36.00 5.94
C CYS A 352 -11.14 35.35 5.07
N HIS A 353 -11.11 35.77 3.79
CA HIS A 353 -9.95 35.98 2.86
C HIS A 353 -8.95 34.82 2.65
N SER A 354 -8.82 34.23 1.45
CA SER A 354 -8.34 34.76 0.15
C SER A 354 -6.91 35.31 0.15
N VAL A 355 -6.17 34.93 -0.91
CA VAL A 355 -4.82 35.34 -1.35
C VAL A 355 -3.65 34.47 -0.83
N TYR A 356 -3.14 33.58 -1.70
CA TYR A 356 -1.78 33.66 -2.29
C TYR A 356 -1.52 32.38 -3.11
N CYS A 357 -1.23 32.54 -4.41
CA CYS A 357 -0.12 31.88 -5.10
C CYS A 357 -0.16 32.26 -6.59
N ARG A 358 0.74 33.18 -6.94
CA ARG A 358 1.20 33.47 -8.30
C ARG A 358 2.71 33.27 -8.28
N GLU A 359 3.19 32.63 -9.35
CA GLU A 359 4.55 32.69 -9.90
C GLU A 359 5.67 31.81 -9.31
N TYR A 360 6.12 30.84 -10.13
CA TYR A 360 7.51 30.51 -10.56
C TYR A 360 7.62 28.99 -10.88
N TYR A 361 8.21 28.45 -11.95
CA TYR A 361 9.00 28.88 -13.13
C TYR A 361 8.57 28.02 -14.37
N PRO A 362 8.98 28.39 -15.60
CA PRO A 362 8.68 27.74 -16.88
C PRO A 362 9.76 26.76 -17.36
N GLY A 363 9.34 25.84 -18.25
CA GLY A 363 10.18 25.26 -19.31
C GLY A 363 11.17 24.18 -18.89
N ASP A 364 10.84 22.92 -19.17
CA ASP A 364 11.55 22.12 -20.18
C ASP A 364 10.78 20.82 -20.48
N GLU A 365 10.68 20.52 -21.77
CA GLU A 365 9.93 19.41 -22.35
C GLU A 365 10.78 18.14 -22.38
N TYR A 366 10.39 17.12 -21.61
CA TYR A 366 10.68 15.72 -21.95
C TYR A 366 9.46 14.85 -21.62
N THR A 367 8.68 14.53 -22.66
CA THR A 367 7.54 13.63 -22.55
C THR A 367 7.99 12.17 -22.56
N CYS A 368 7.73 11.46 -21.45
CA CYS A 368 7.77 10.00 -21.38
C CYS A 368 6.73 9.38 -22.35
N PRO A 369 7.07 8.31 -23.11
CA PRO A 369 6.18 7.71 -24.11
C PRO A 369 4.91 7.04 -23.56
N HIS A 370 4.73 6.98 -22.23
CA HIS A 370 3.60 6.29 -21.62
C HIS A 370 2.37 7.18 -21.31
N CYS A 371 2.49 8.52 -21.40
CA CYS A 371 1.41 9.46 -21.09
C CYS A 371 0.66 10.02 -22.32
N PHE A 372 0.94 9.55 -23.54
CA PHE A 372 0.35 10.11 -24.76
C PHE A 372 -1.07 9.60 -25.09
N ALA A 373 -1.56 8.57 -24.38
CA ALA A 373 -2.85 7.96 -24.68
C ALA A 373 -4.07 8.66 -24.04
N GLU A 374 -3.87 9.54 -23.04
CA GLU A 374 -4.98 10.18 -22.32
C GLU A 374 -5.28 11.63 -22.74
N ASN A 375 -4.38 12.30 -23.48
CA ASN A 375 -4.56 13.71 -23.85
C ASN A 375 -5.26 13.97 -25.20
N LEU A 376 -5.66 12.92 -25.94
CA LEU A 376 -6.34 13.05 -27.23
C LEU A 376 -7.86 13.32 -27.16
N ASN A 377 -8.46 13.29 -25.96
CA ASN A 377 -9.90 13.53 -25.78
C ASN A 377 -10.28 14.92 -25.21
N ARG A 378 -9.30 15.84 -25.05
CA ARG A 378 -9.55 17.17 -24.45
C ARG A 378 -9.43 18.37 -25.39
N PHE A 379 -9.11 18.16 -26.67
CA PHE A 379 -9.09 19.23 -27.68
C PHE A 379 -10.04 18.93 -28.84
N SER A 380 -11.35 18.94 -28.58
CA SER A 380 -12.37 18.99 -29.63
C SER A 380 -13.56 19.86 -29.25
N SER A 381 -13.31 21.01 -28.62
CA SER A 381 -14.28 22.10 -28.61
C SER A 381 -13.61 23.40 -28.18
N LEU A 382 -13.22 24.25 -29.12
CA LEU A 382 -13.32 25.70 -29.05
C LEU A 382 -12.63 26.37 -30.27
N HIS A 383 -13.37 27.32 -30.84
CA HIS A 383 -12.99 28.32 -31.86
C HIS A 383 -13.03 27.92 -33.33
N SER A 384 -14.23 28.02 -33.90
CA SER A 384 -14.44 28.74 -35.16
C SER A 384 -14.24 30.24 -34.93
N VAL A 385 -13.27 30.85 -35.58
CA VAL A 385 -13.25 32.29 -35.84
C VAL A 385 -13.03 32.44 -37.34
N ASP A 386 -13.99 33.10 -37.97
CA ASP A 386 -14.02 33.37 -39.40
C ASP A 386 -12.92 34.39 -39.77
N ASP A 387 -12.14 34.04 -40.80
CA ASP A 387 -11.35 34.97 -41.58
C ASP A 387 -12.29 35.73 -42.54
N ALA A 388 -12.30 37.07 -42.47
CA ALA A 388 -12.64 37.89 -43.62
C ALA A 388 -12.04 39.31 -43.50
N ASP A 389 -11.45 39.71 -44.62
CA ASP A 389 -11.24 41.07 -45.12
C ASP A 389 -9.95 41.83 -44.75
N LEU A 390 -8.97 41.56 -45.62
CA LEU A 390 -8.08 42.54 -46.25
C LEU A 390 -8.86 43.79 -46.71
N GLU A 391 -8.34 45.00 -46.44
CA GLU A 391 -8.09 46.02 -47.46
C GLU A 391 -7.28 47.22 -46.89
N THR A 392 -6.20 47.52 -47.61
CA THR A 392 -5.48 48.80 -47.82
C THR A 392 -5.99 50.07 -47.12
N GLU A 393 -5.12 50.79 -46.40
CA GLU A 393 -4.21 51.88 -46.83
C GLU A 393 -3.23 52.23 -45.71
#